data_AF-A0A3D4UKH2-F1
#
_entry.id   AF-A0A3D4UKH2-F1
#
_cell.length_a   1.000
_cell.length_b   1.000
_cell.length_c   1.000
_cell.angle_alpha   90.00
_cell.angle_beta   90.00
_cell.angle_gamma   90.00
#
_symmetry.space_group_name_H-M   'P 1'
#
loop_
_entity.id
_entity.type
_entity.pdbx_description
1 polymer ?
#
loop_
_entity_poly.entity_id
_entity_poly.type
_entity_poly.pdbx_seq_one_letter_code
_entity_poly.pdbx_strand_id
1 'polypeptide(L)'
;RPETFPDRFDTPATSWRFAVQPGAVEFTDQLMGPQRFDPNGLGGDFIVWTKRQAPSYQLAVVIDDHDAGVTQVVRGRDLLDSAARQLLLYRAIGLGPEPVYTHLPLVLGHDGRRLAKRDQDTHIASYSQQGGPERVIGLIAKWAGVVPEATPMTISAFLDAFDPDTLPTDDLVFSKEDARWLRS
;
A
#
# COMPACT_ATOMS: atom_id res chain seq x y z
N ARG A 1 -24.42 -12.35 15.79
CA ARG A 1 -24.48 -10.88 15.57
C ARG A 1 -25.31 -10.26 16.70
N PRO A 2 -25.00 -9.03 17.15
CA PRO A 2 -25.78 -8.39 18.19
C PRO A 2 -27.19 -8.06 17.68
N GLU A 3 -28.17 -8.08 18.57
CA GLU A 3 -29.56 -7.68 18.27
C GLU A 3 -29.69 -6.16 18.14
N THR A 4 -28.81 -5.42 18.82
CA THR A 4 -28.70 -3.95 18.76
C THR A 4 -27.32 -3.53 18.32
N PHE A 5 -27.26 -2.61 17.36
CA PHE A 5 -26.00 -2.01 16.94
C PHE A 5 -25.76 -0.70 17.71
N PRO A 6 -24.55 -0.48 18.21
CA PRO A 6 -24.18 0.78 18.85
C PRO A 6 -24.22 1.94 17.84
N ASP A 7 -24.55 3.15 18.31
CA ASP A 7 -24.44 4.39 17.53
C ASP A 7 -23.19 5.22 17.91
N ARG A 8 -22.48 4.81 18.99
CA ARG A 8 -21.28 5.48 19.51
C ARG A 8 -20.23 4.50 19.98
N PHE A 9 -18.98 4.96 19.98
CA PHE A 9 -17.82 4.20 20.48
C PHE A 9 -17.44 4.57 21.92
N ASP A 10 -18.40 4.60 22.83
CA ASP A 10 -18.24 5.16 24.18
C ASP A 10 -18.00 4.13 25.29
N THR A 11 -18.13 2.84 24.99
CA THR A 11 -17.91 1.77 25.96
C THR A 11 -16.42 1.65 26.31
N PRO A 12 -16.00 1.89 27.56
CA PRO A 12 -14.59 1.84 27.96
C PRO A 12 -13.96 0.47 27.74
N ALA A 13 -12.65 0.45 27.50
CA ALA A 13 -11.83 -0.76 27.34
C ALA A 13 -12.33 -1.77 26.29
N THR A 14 -13.21 -1.35 25.38
CA THR A 14 -13.85 -2.20 24.37
C THR A 14 -13.36 -1.86 22.97
N SER A 15 -13.06 -2.87 22.16
CA SER A 15 -12.81 -2.69 20.73
C SER A 15 -14.10 -2.92 19.95
N TRP A 16 -14.44 -1.98 19.08
CA TRP A 16 -15.61 -2.06 18.21
C TRP A 16 -15.20 -2.60 16.85
N ARG A 17 -16.01 -3.50 16.32
CA ARG A 17 -15.77 -4.15 15.03
C ARG A 17 -16.85 -3.78 14.03
N PHE A 18 -16.46 -3.62 12.78
CA PHE A 18 -17.38 -3.55 11.67
C PHE A 18 -17.98 -4.95 11.45
N ALA A 19 -19.31 -5.03 11.47
CA ALA A 19 -20.04 -6.26 11.23
C ALA A 19 -20.13 -6.52 9.72
N VAL A 20 -19.26 -7.39 9.19
CA VAL A 20 -19.16 -7.60 7.75
C VAL A 20 -20.35 -8.41 7.26
N GLN A 21 -20.95 -7.97 6.14
CA GLN A 21 -21.99 -8.73 5.46
C GLN A 21 -21.40 -9.90 4.67
N PRO A 22 -22.12 -11.04 4.57
CA PRO A 22 -21.70 -12.13 3.70
C PRO A 22 -21.63 -11.67 2.24
N GLY A 23 -20.66 -12.19 1.50
CA GLY A 23 -20.42 -11.84 0.11
C GLY A 23 -19.00 -11.35 -0.10
N ALA A 24 -18.49 -11.55 -1.31
CA ALA A 24 -17.16 -11.08 -1.65
C ALA A 24 -17.17 -9.57 -1.90
N VAL A 25 -16.07 -8.93 -1.54
CA VAL A 25 -15.75 -7.57 -1.95
C VAL A 25 -14.93 -7.65 -3.23
N GLU A 26 -15.44 -7.02 -4.27
CA GLU A 26 -14.81 -6.96 -5.58
C GLU A 26 -14.43 -5.52 -5.90
N PHE A 27 -13.27 -5.36 -6.53
CA PHE A 27 -12.78 -4.11 -7.09
C PHE A 27 -11.75 -4.41 -8.19
N THR A 28 -11.48 -3.43 -9.05
CA THR A 28 -10.42 -3.53 -10.05
C THR A 28 -9.26 -2.65 -9.60
N ASP A 29 -8.11 -3.27 -9.34
CA ASP A 29 -6.85 -2.55 -9.14
C ASP A 29 -6.25 -2.19 -10.50
N GLN A 30 -5.67 -1.00 -10.62
CA GLN A 30 -5.09 -0.54 -11.89
C GLN A 30 -3.91 -1.40 -12.35
N LEU A 31 -3.10 -1.93 -11.42
CA LEU A 31 -1.92 -2.73 -11.76
C LEU A 31 -2.16 -4.23 -11.53
N MET A 32 -2.84 -4.58 -10.45
CA MET A 32 -3.09 -5.99 -10.07
C MET A 32 -4.35 -6.57 -10.73
N GLY A 33 -5.12 -5.77 -11.48
CA GLY A 33 -6.32 -6.21 -12.19
C GLY A 33 -7.50 -6.53 -11.26
N PRO A 34 -8.47 -7.36 -11.72
CA PRO A 34 -9.65 -7.71 -10.93
C PRO A 34 -9.29 -8.43 -9.63
N GLN A 35 -9.76 -7.88 -8.51
CA GLN A 35 -9.55 -8.41 -7.17
C GLN A 35 -10.88 -8.86 -6.56
N ARG A 36 -10.84 -10.00 -5.85
CA ARG A 36 -11.99 -10.56 -5.14
C ARG A 36 -11.55 -11.10 -3.80
N PHE A 37 -12.11 -10.56 -2.73
CA PHE A 37 -11.83 -10.98 -1.37
C PHE A 37 -13.09 -11.42 -0.65
N ASP A 38 -13.07 -12.61 -0.03
CA ASP A 38 -14.09 -13.00 0.93
C ASP A 38 -13.70 -12.46 2.32
N PRO A 39 -14.48 -11.54 2.90
CA PRO A 39 -14.19 -11.03 4.23
C PRO A 39 -14.08 -12.11 5.31
N ASN A 40 -14.80 -13.23 5.18
CA ASN A 40 -14.67 -14.35 6.12
C ASN A 40 -13.28 -14.99 6.07
N GLY A 41 -12.69 -15.10 4.87
CA GLY A 41 -11.31 -15.55 4.68
C GLY A 41 -10.27 -14.55 5.20
N LEU A 42 -10.69 -13.29 5.41
CA LEU A 42 -9.87 -12.19 5.92
C LEU A 42 -10.04 -11.96 7.44
N GLY A 43 -10.62 -12.92 8.15
CA GLY A 43 -10.85 -12.85 9.60
C GLY A 43 -12.22 -12.29 10.01
N GLY A 44 -13.11 -12.03 9.04
CA GLY A 44 -14.49 -11.58 9.26
C GLY A 44 -14.55 -10.15 9.80
N ASP A 45 -15.34 -9.96 10.86
CA ASP A 45 -15.53 -8.67 11.53
C ASP A 45 -14.20 -8.07 11.98
N PHE A 46 -13.85 -6.89 11.48
CA PHE A 46 -12.55 -6.23 11.76
C PHE A 46 -12.73 -4.99 12.64
N ILE A 47 -11.69 -4.65 13.40
CA ILE A 47 -11.73 -3.52 14.35
C ILE A 47 -11.84 -2.19 13.58
N VAL A 48 -12.74 -1.31 14.00
CA VAL A 48 -12.87 0.08 13.52
C VAL A 48 -12.55 1.10 14.61
N TRP A 49 -12.76 0.73 15.88
CA TRP A 49 -12.39 1.54 17.02
C TRP A 49 -11.73 0.68 18.08
N THR A 50 -10.58 1.09 18.57
CA THR A 50 -9.77 0.28 19.49
C THR A 50 -10.18 0.55 20.94
N LYS A 51 -9.92 -0.42 21.82
CA LYS A 51 -10.02 -0.24 23.28
C LYS A 51 -9.21 0.93 23.87
N ARG A 52 -8.31 1.52 23.08
CA ARG A 52 -7.51 2.70 23.45
C ARG A 52 -8.19 4.02 23.07
N GLN A 53 -9.47 3.99 22.70
CA GLN A 53 -10.24 5.17 22.29
C GLN A 53 -9.63 5.89 21.07
N ALA A 54 -9.24 5.09 20.08
CA ALA A 54 -8.65 5.58 18.83
C ALA A 54 -9.18 4.76 17.65
N PRO A 55 -9.32 5.36 16.45
CA PRO A 55 -9.73 4.64 15.25
C PRO A 55 -8.69 3.56 14.90
N SER A 56 -9.15 2.48 14.27
CA SER A 56 -8.25 1.52 13.65
C SER A 56 -7.65 2.12 12.39
N TYR A 57 -6.56 1.51 11.90
CA TYR A 57 -5.99 1.86 10.59
C TYR A 57 -7.04 1.87 9.47
N GLN A 58 -7.94 0.88 9.46
CA GLN A 58 -8.95 0.76 8.40
C GLN A 58 -9.94 1.94 8.40
N LEU A 59 -10.37 2.40 9.58
CA LEU A 59 -11.29 3.54 9.68
C LEU A 59 -10.56 4.87 9.48
N ALA A 60 -9.40 5.04 10.11
CA ALA A 60 -8.63 6.29 10.03
C ALA A 60 -8.30 6.66 8.58
N VAL A 61 -7.74 5.72 7.82
CA VAL A 61 -7.36 5.96 6.41
C VAL A 61 -8.57 6.32 5.55
N VAL A 62 -9.71 5.65 5.72
CA VAL A 62 -10.91 5.95 4.93
C VAL A 62 -11.41 7.37 5.15
N ILE A 63 -11.46 7.81 6.41
CA ILE A 63 -11.90 9.17 6.74
C ILE A 63 -10.88 10.20 6.28
N ASP A 64 -9.59 9.98 6.57
CA ASP A 64 -8.53 10.92 6.22
C ASP A 64 -8.38 11.08 4.69
N ASP A 65 -8.42 9.97 3.93
CA ASP A 65 -8.35 10.00 2.47
C ASP A 65 -9.56 10.74 1.87
N HIS A 66 -10.77 10.49 2.39
CA HIS A 66 -11.97 11.16 1.93
C HIS A 66 -11.94 12.67 2.22
N ASP A 67 -11.60 13.05 3.45
CA ASP A 67 -11.53 14.45 3.88
C ASP A 67 -10.43 15.22 3.12
N ALA A 68 -9.34 14.55 2.76
CA ALA A 68 -8.26 15.12 1.95
C ALA A 68 -8.58 15.13 0.44
N GLY A 69 -9.67 14.52 -0.01
CA GLY A 69 -10.04 14.44 -1.43
C GLY A 69 -9.14 13.51 -2.25
N VAL A 70 -8.57 12.47 -1.64
CA VAL A 70 -7.74 11.47 -2.33
C VAL A 70 -8.59 10.69 -3.34
N THR A 71 -8.19 10.72 -4.60
CA THR A 71 -8.88 10.03 -5.70
C THR A 71 -8.12 8.78 -6.19
N GLN A 72 -6.82 8.70 -5.91
CA GLN A 72 -5.95 7.60 -6.32
C GLN A 72 -5.05 7.20 -5.16
N VAL A 73 -5.10 5.92 -4.78
CA VAL A 73 -4.29 5.35 -3.71
C VAL A 73 -3.25 4.42 -4.31
N VAL A 74 -1.99 4.84 -4.27
CA VAL A 74 -0.84 4.04 -4.72
C VAL A 74 -0.06 3.53 -3.50
N ARG A 75 0.04 2.20 -3.33
CA ARG A 75 0.70 1.58 -2.16
C ARG A 75 1.18 0.16 -2.45
N GLY A 76 1.88 -0.49 -1.52
CA GLY A 76 2.36 -1.86 -1.72
C GLY A 76 1.24 -2.90 -1.73
N ARG A 77 1.39 -3.96 -2.54
CA ARG A 77 0.44 -5.09 -2.69
C ARG A 77 0.15 -5.87 -1.41
N ASP A 78 0.98 -5.72 -0.39
CA ASP A 78 0.73 -6.26 0.95
C ASP A 78 -0.53 -5.67 1.60
N LEU A 79 -1.09 -4.58 1.05
CA LEU A 79 -2.29 -3.91 1.53
C LEU A 79 -3.53 -4.12 0.64
N LEU A 80 -3.47 -5.05 -0.31
CA LEU A 80 -4.62 -5.38 -1.18
C LEU A 80 -5.86 -5.79 -0.39
N ASP A 81 -5.69 -6.62 0.63
CA ASP A 81 -6.77 -7.09 1.50
C ASP A 81 -7.34 -5.95 2.38
N SER A 82 -6.54 -4.92 2.66
CA SER A 82 -6.96 -3.72 3.36
C SER A 82 -7.83 -2.84 2.45
N ALA A 83 -7.57 -2.78 1.14
CA ALA A 83 -8.45 -2.10 0.19
C ALA A 83 -9.87 -2.67 0.24
N ALA A 84 -10.02 -3.99 0.26
CA ALA A 84 -11.34 -4.61 0.40
C ALA A 84 -12.08 -4.18 1.68
N ARG A 85 -11.39 -4.13 2.82
CA ARG A 85 -11.98 -3.69 4.09
C ARG A 85 -12.33 -2.19 4.09
N GLN A 86 -11.48 -1.37 3.49
CA GLN A 86 -11.67 0.07 3.37
C GLN A 86 -12.86 0.41 2.45
N LEU A 87 -13.01 -0.31 1.33
CA LEU A 87 -14.18 -0.18 0.44
C LEU A 87 -15.49 -0.53 1.14
N LEU A 88 -15.50 -1.54 2.02
CA LEU A 88 -16.68 -1.83 2.85
C LEU A 88 -17.05 -0.64 3.75
N LEU A 89 -16.07 0.07 4.31
CA LEU A 89 -16.31 1.25 5.12
C LEU A 89 -16.80 2.43 4.29
N TYR A 90 -16.18 2.72 3.14
CA TYR A 90 -16.66 3.74 2.19
C TYR A 90 -18.14 3.54 1.89
N ARG A 91 -18.53 2.31 1.50
CA ARG A 91 -19.92 1.95 1.18
C ARG A 91 -20.86 2.06 2.37
N ALA A 92 -20.43 1.61 3.55
CA ALA A 92 -21.27 1.61 4.74
C ALA A 92 -21.52 3.02 5.29
N ILE A 93 -20.52 3.91 5.19
CA ILE A 93 -20.63 5.31 5.63
C ILE A 93 -21.33 6.16 4.56
N GLY A 94 -21.38 5.69 3.31
CA GLY A 94 -21.94 6.43 2.18
C GLY A 94 -20.98 7.49 1.64
N LEU A 95 -19.67 7.27 1.80
CA LEU A 95 -18.63 8.14 1.26
C LEU A 95 -18.40 7.79 -0.22
N GLY A 96 -18.34 8.81 -1.05
CA GLY A 96 -18.06 8.67 -2.47
C GLY A 96 -17.45 9.95 -3.07
N PRO A 97 -16.76 9.84 -4.22
CA PRO A 97 -16.45 8.60 -4.95
C PRO A 97 -15.46 7.69 -4.21
N GLU A 98 -15.50 6.37 -4.48
CA GLU A 98 -14.45 5.43 -4.02
C GLU A 98 -13.13 5.75 -4.74
N PRO A 99 -11.97 5.72 -4.05
CA PRO A 99 -10.69 5.97 -4.70
C PRO A 99 -10.31 4.81 -5.63
N VAL A 100 -9.56 5.15 -6.68
CA VAL A 100 -8.92 4.16 -7.54
C VAL A 100 -7.69 3.61 -6.82
N TYR A 101 -7.55 2.29 -6.74
CA TYR A 101 -6.40 1.65 -6.13
C TYR A 101 -5.39 1.19 -7.18
N THR A 102 -4.11 1.40 -6.88
CA THR A 102 -2.96 0.85 -7.60
C THR A 102 -2.01 0.23 -6.59
N HIS A 103 -1.90 -1.10 -6.59
CA HIS A 103 -1.03 -1.80 -5.66
C HIS A 103 0.29 -2.21 -6.34
N LEU A 104 1.41 -1.67 -5.87
CA LEU A 104 2.76 -1.93 -6.39
C LEU A 104 3.34 -3.26 -5.86
N PRO A 105 4.15 -3.98 -6.66
CA PRO A 105 4.86 -5.16 -6.18
C PRO A 105 5.82 -4.85 -5.03
N LEU A 106 6.19 -5.89 -4.29
CA LEU A 106 7.12 -5.74 -3.18
C LEU A 106 8.57 -5.77 -3.69
N VAL A 107 9.45 -5.02 -3.03
CA VAL A 107 10.90 -5.20 -3.16
C VAL A 107 11.36 -6.12 -2.02
N LEU A 108 11.80 -7.31 -2.40
CA LEU A 108 12.31 -8.34 -1.52
C LEU A 108 13.84 -8.28 -1.47
N GLY A 109 14.42 -8.62 -0.32
CA GLY A 109 15.85 -8.85 -0.21
C GLY A 109 16.27 -10.14 -0.90
N HIS A 110 17.58 -10.35 -1.01
CA HIS A 110 18.16 -11.55 -1.64
C HIS A 110 17.78 -12.87 -0.93
N ASP A 111 17.28 -12.81 0.31
CA ASP A 111 16.82 -13.95 1.10
C ASP A 111 15.31 -14.23 0.92
N GLY A 112 14.66 -13.52 0.00
CA GLY A 112 13.23 -13.63 -0.29
C GLY A 112 12.33 -12.97 0.77
N ARG A 113 12.91 -12.38 1.82
CA ARG A 113 12.14 -11.62 2.81
C ARG A 113 12.00 -10.18 2.36
N ARG A 114 10.91 -9.52 2.75
CA ARG A 114 10.76 -8.07 2.55
C ARG A 114 11.96 -7.35 3.15
N LEU A 115 12.52 -6.38 2.43
CA LEU A 115 13.54 -5.48 2.98
C LEU A 115 13.01 -4.84 4.26
N ALA A 116 13.49 -5.31 5.40
CA ALA A 116 13.09 -4.79 6.70
C ALA A 116 14.18 -3.83 7.20
N LYS A 117 13.75 -2.79 7.94
CA LYS A 117 14.60 -1.76 8.58
C LYS A 117 15.70 -2.28 9.54
N ARG A 118 15.93 -3.59 9.63
CA ARG A 118 16.91 -4.20 10.55
C ARG A 118 18.34 -4.15 10.00
N ASP A 119 18.50 -4.04 8.68
CA ASP A 119 19.81 -3.83 8.06
C ASP A 119 20.05 -2.33 7.96
N GLN A 120 20.78 -1.75 8.93
CA GLN A 120 21.08 -0.31 9.03
C GLN A 120 21.65 0.31 7.74
N ASP A 121 22.19 -0.54 6.86
CA ASP A 121 22.77 -0.25 5.55
C ASP A 121 21.75 -0.15 4.38
N THR A 122 20.45 -0.26 4.64
CA THR A 122 19.39 -0.26 3.60
C THR A 122 18.50 0.98 3.56
N HIS A 123 18.85 2.05 4.30
CA HIS A 123 18.11 3.31 4.19
C HIS A 123 18.41 4.01 2.87
N ILE A 124 17.34 4.40 2.15
CA ILE A 124 17.43 5.18 0.90
C ILE A 124 18.28 6.45 1.08
N ALA A 125 18.22 7.07 2.26
CA ALA A 125 19.03 8.23 2.61
C ALA A 125 20.53 7.90 2.64
N SER A 126 20.92 6.73 3.13
CA SER A 126 22.32 6.29 3.14
C SER A 126 22.85 6.12 1.71
N TYR A 127 22.05 5.50 0.84
CA TYR A 127 22.42 5.36 -0.59
C TYR A 127 22.49 6.70 -1.30
N SER A 128 21.53 7.60 -1.06
CA SER A 128 21.55 8.94 -1.63
C SER A 128 22.75 9.78 -1.16
N GLN A 129 23.24 9.57 0.07
CA GLN A 129 24.43 10.27 0.58
C GLN A 129 25.73 9.70 0.00
N GLN A 130 25.77 8.41 -0.35
CA GLN A 130 26.97 7.74 -0.87
C GLN A 130 27.11 7.92 -2.38
N GLY A 131 26.08 7.58 -3.15
CA GLY A 131 26.10 7.58 -4.62
C GLY A 131 25.28 8.69 -5.29
N GLY A 132 24.58 9.52 -4.51
CA GLY A 132 23.70 10.57 -5.03
C GLY A 132 22.26 10.11 -5.29
N PRO A 133 21.28 11.03 -5.26
CA PRO A 133 19.88 10.73 -5.52
C PRO A 133 19.63 10.19 -6.94
N GLU A 134 20.45 10.58 -7.92
CA GLU A 134 20.29 10.19 -9.32
C GLU A 134 20.44 8.67 -9.51
N ARG A 135 21.28 8.02 -8.72
CA ARG A 135 21.45 6.56 -8.78
C ARG A 135 20.27 5.81 -8.16
N VAL A 136 19.69 6.37 -7.10
CA VAL A 136 18.47 5.86 -6.48
C VAL A 136 17.31 5.94 -7.47
N ILE A 137 17.14 7.10 -8.10
CA ILE A 137 16.11 7.32 -9.13
C ILE A 137 16.37 6.39 -10.32
N GLY A 138 17.61 6.25 -10.78
CA GLY A 138 17.97 5.34 -11.87
C GLY A 138 17.65 3.88 -11.59
N LEU A 139 17.85 3.41 -10.35
CA LEU A 139 17.47 2.07 -9.94
C LEU A 139 15.94 1.91 -9.89
N ILE A 140 15.23 2.90 -9.36
CA ILE A 140 13.76 2.93 -9.38
C ILE A 140 13.24 2.93 -10.81
N ALA A 141 13.88 3.65 -11.74
CA ALA A 141 13.53 3.68 -13.16
C ALA A 141 13.68 2.30 -13.82
N LYS A 142 14.76 1.60 -13.52
CA LYS A 142 14.95 0.19 -13.94
C LYS A 142 13.81 -0.69 -13.41
N TRP A 143 13.52 -0.58 -12.11
CA TRP A 143 12.47 -1.36 -11.47
C TRP A 143 11.07 -1.03 -11.95
N ALA A 144 10.81 0.22 -12.31
CA ALA A 144 9.54 0.66 -12.87
C ALA A 144 9.40 0.34 -14.36
N GLY A 145 10.39 -0.31 -14.99
CA GLY A 145 10.37 -0.65 -16.41
C GLY A 145 10.62 0.54 -17.36
N VAL A 146 10.93 1.72 -16.83
CA VAL A 146 11.18 2.95 -17.61
C VAL A 146 12.46 2.84 -18.44
N VAL A 147 13.47 2.15 -17.90
CA VAL A 147 14.73 1.86 -18.59
C VAL A 147 15.11 0.39 -18.40
N PRO A 148 15.78 -0.24 -19.38
CA PRO A 148 16.18 -1.64 -19.26
C PRO A 148 17.29 -1.86 -18.22
N GLU A 149 18.14 -0.85 -18.02
CA GLU A 149 19.27 -0.91 -17.09
C GLU A 149 19.36 0.35 -16.24
N ALA A 150 19.89 0.22 -15.03
CA ALA A 150 20.02 1.36 -14.12
C ALA A 150 21.10 2.32 -14.63
N THR A 151 20.72 3.58 -14.86
CA THR A 151 21.63 4.68 -15.19
C THR A 151 21.29 5.88 -14.29
N PRO A 152 22.26 6.71 -13.85
CA PRO A 152 21.94 7.88 -13.03
C PRO A 152 20.94 8.77 -13.77
N MET A 153 19.84 9.11 -13.11
CA MET A 153 18.70 9.78 -13.72
C MET A 153 18.22 10.90 -12.81
N THR A 154 17.99 12.08 -13.36
CA THR A 154 17.38 13.18 -12.60
C THR A 154 15.89 12.92 -12.39
N ILE A 155 15.29 13.53 -11.37
CA ILE A 155 13.85 13.40 -11.15
C ILE A 155 13.04 13.94 -12.32
N SER A 156 13.51 15.01 -12.99
CA SER A 156 12.85 15.55 -14.19
C SER A 156 12.85 14.53 -15.32
N ALA A 157 14.00 13.92 -15.62
CA ALA A 157 14.10 12.91 -16.66
C ALA A 157 13.26 11.67 -16.36
N PHE A 158 13.16 11.28 -15.08
CA PHE A 158 12.27 10.20 -14.66
C PHE A 158 10.80 10.57 -14.91
N LEU A 159 10.37 11.76 -14.50
CA LEU A 159 8.99 12.22 -14.71
C LEU A 159 8.63 12.33 -16.19
N ASP A 160 9.56 12.78 -17.03
CA ASP A 160 9.35 12.89 -18.48
C ASP A 160 9.23 11.53 -19.18
N ALA A 161 9.83 10.48 -18.60
CA ALA A 161 9.86 9.12 -19.16
C ALA A 161 8.91 8.14 -18.46
N PHE A 162 8.32 8.51 -17.31
CA PHE A 162 7.52 7.60 -16.51
C PHE A 162 6.21 7.26 -17.21
N ASP A 163 5.99 5.95 -17.37
CA ASP A 163 4.76 5.38 -17.90
C ASP A 163 4.23 4.34 -16.89
N PRO A 164 3.05 4.53 -16.30
CA PRO A 164 2.44 3.55 -15.40
C PRO A 164 2.30 2.16 -16.02
N ASP A 165 2.15 2.06 -17.34
CA ASP A 165 1.97 0.78 -18.04
C ASP A 165 3.26 -0.05 -18.11
N THR A 166 4.43 0.54 -17.78
CA THR A 166 5.70 -0.20 -17.69
C THR A 166 5.93 -0.82 -16.31
N LEU A 167 5.09 -0.51 -15.32
CA LEU A 167 5.25 -1.02 -13.97
C LEU A 167 5.14 -2.56 -13.94
N PRO A 168 6.05 -3.25 -13.23
CA PRO A 168 5.95 -4.69 -13.09
C PRO A 168 4.79 -5.09 -12.18
N THR A 169 4.27 -6.29 -12.40
CA THR A 169 3.26 -6.91 -11.52
C THR A 169 3.87 -7.91 -10.53
N ASP A 170 5.05 -8.43 -10.84
CA ASP A 170 5.77 -9.39 -10.00
C ASP A 170 6.68 -8.70 -8.99
N ASP A 171 6.91 -9.39 -7.86
CA ASP A 171 7.83 -8.90 -6.82
C ASP A 171 9.26 -8.79 -7.35
N LEU A 172 9.92 -7.72 -6.95
CA LEU A 172 11.28 -7.39 -7.34
C LEU A 172 12.26 -7.90 -6.30
N VAL A 173 13.47 -8.26 -6.74
CA VAL A 173 14.56 -8.64 -5.84
C VAL A 173 15.61 -7.55 -5.83
N PHE A 174 15.84 -6.95 -4.65
CA PHE A 174 16.97 -6.08 -4.40
C PHE A 174 18.24 -6.93 -4.29
N SER A 175 19.00 -6.96 -5.38
CA SER A 175 20.18 -7.79 -5.51
C SER A 175 21.41 -7.15 -4.87
N LYS A 176 22.46 -7.96 -4.66
CA LYS A 176 23.78 -7.45 -4.28
C LYS A 176 24.39 -6.52 -5.34
N GLU A 177 23.97 -6.65 -6.59
CA GLU A 177 24.40 -5.77 -7.67
C GLU A 177 23.73 -4.40 -7.56
N ASP A 178 22.43 -4.35 -7.29
CA ASP A 178 21.72 -3.10 -7.05
C ASP A 178 22.30 -2.37 -5.83
N ALA A 179 22.61 -3.11 -4.75
CA ALA A 179 23.27 -2.52 -3.59
C ALA A 179 24.67 -1.96 -3.90
N ARG A 180 25.46 -2.62 -4.77
CA ARG A 180 26.76 -2.10 -5.24
C ARG A 180 26.58 -0.87 -6.13
N TRP A 181 25.60 -0.90 -7.03
CA TRP A 181 25.25 0.20 -7.93
C TRP A 181 24.97 1.49 -7.16
N LEU A 182 24.19 1.40 -6.09
CA LEU A 182 23.83 2.56 -5.27
C LEU A 182 25.01 3.14 -4.47
N ARG A 183 26.12 2.41 -4.32
CA ARG A 183 27.31 2.84 -3.57
C ARG A 183 28.49 3.26 -4.46
N SER A 184 28.46 2.92 -5.74
CA SER A 184 29.43 3.39 -6.74
C SER A 184 29.18 4.84 -7.14
#